data_AF-A0A0F9HMD5-F1
#
_entry.id   AF-A0A0F9HMD5-F1
#
_cell.length_a   1.000
_cell.length_b   1.000
_cell.length_c   1.000
_cell.angle_alpha   90.00
_cell.angle_beta   90.00
_cell.angle_gamma   90.00
#
_symmetry.space_group_name_H-M   'P 1'
#
loop_
_entity.id
_entity.type
_entity.pdbx_description
1 polymer ?
#
loop_
_entity_poly.entity_id
_entity_poly.type
_entity_poly.pdbx_seq_one_letter_code
_entity_poly.pdbx_strand_id
1 'polypeptide(L)'
;VLHIVDGATGRAKATASPPVPKGATRWEVAMIADFRGAGDRDILLQATNSSGYRTGRHLAAYAVEELIKGGKPLWTTDSFVSCAHNAARLADINGDGKDEVLGTTILSAAGKLLAKAAKFRGHMDSVFVADVVPGSPGLEVVMLEEGSNYVQVLGAAGPIWRKDHRRQEPQNAAVGRFKDGSNEIFIWCRTRYNEHQKPFVLNSAGKKVFEYAMDDVAPAGWTARGVEVIHTIDWTGAPTQLACAKERHRSGDVGVFEPLTGKFVARLSEKADRLYVADVTGDWREEIIVLAGSELHVYQNTAPNPQPKRKRLWSDRNYRRMKHCHNYYSP
;
A
#
# COMPACT_ATOMS: atom_id res chain seq x y z
N VAL A 1 -23.27 10.33 4.54
CA VAL A 1 -24.14 9.17 4.26
C VAL A 1 -23.29 8.14 3.56
N LEU A 2 -23.38 6.88 3.97
CA LEU A 2 -22.79 5.72 3.29
C LEU A 2 -23.89 5.07 2.46
N HIS A 3 -23.59 4.75 1.21
CA HIS A 3 -24.48 4.02 0.32
C HIS A 3 -23.93 2.62 0.10
N ILE A 4 -24.77 1.61 0.32
CA ILE A 4 -24.47 0.23 -0.04
C ILE A 4 -25.33 -0.08 -1.25
N VAL A 5 -24.67 -0.43 -2.35
CA VAL A 5 -25.31 -0.74 -3.63
C VAL A 5 -25.07 -2.19 -4.00
N ASP A 6 -25.96 -2.73 -4.81
CA ASP A 6 -25.74 -3.98 -5.49
C ASP A 6 -24.59 -3.84 -6.50
N GLY A 7 -23.58 -4.71 -6.41
CA GLY A 7 -22.38 -4.60 -7.25
C GLY A 7 -22.65 -4.83 -8.74
N ALA A 8 -23.65 -5.64 -9.10
CA ALA A 8 -23.94 -5.96 -10.50
C ALA A 8 -24.87 -4.92 -11.16
N THR A 9 -25.83 -4.39 -10.40
CA THR A 9 -26.89 -3.53 -10.94
C THR A 9 -26.76 -2.06 -10.54
N GLY A 10 -25.88 -1.73 -9.59
CA GLY A 10 -25.77 -0.39 -9.02
C GLY A 10 -26.98 0.06 -8.19
N ARG A 11 -28.01 -0.80 -8.03
CA ARG A 11 -29.22 -0.45 -7.28
C ARG A 11 -28.91 -0.28 -5.80
N ALA A 12 -29.48 0.75 -5.18
CA ALA A 12 -29.35 0.96 -3.74
C ALA A 12 -29.92 -0.23 -2.95
N LYS A 13 -29.14 -0.76 -2.02
CA LYS A 13 -29.53 -1.81 -1.07
C LYS A 13 -29.82 -1.24 0.31
N ALA A 14 -28.94 -0.35 0.78
CA ALA A 14 -29.09 0.28 2.09
C ALA A 14 -28.35 1.62 2.13
N THR A 15 -28.73 2.46 3.09
CA THR A 15 -28.01 3.69 3.42
C THR A 15 -27.80 3.78 4.91
N ALA A 16 -26.64 4.29 5.33
CA ALA A 16 -26.35 4.55 6.73
C ALA A 16 -25.83 5.98 6.92
N SER A 17 -26.23 6.60 8.02
CA SER A 17 -25.80 7.96 8.38
C SER A 17 -25.20 7.97 9.79
N PRO A 18 -24.07 7.28 10.01
CA PRO A 18 -23.43 7.26 11.32
C PRO A 18 -23.05 8.68 11.75
N PRO A 19 -23.15 8.98 13.06
CA PRO A 19 -22.82 10.32 13.56
C PRO A 19 -21.36 10.66 13.21
N VAL A 20 -21.16 11.90 12.75
CA VAL A 20 -19.81 12.42 12.50
C VAL A 20 -19.18 12.77 13.84
N PRO A 21 -17.93 12.35 14.12
CA PRO A 21 -17.29 12.59 15.39
C PRO A 21 -17.06 14.10 15.60
N LYS A 22 -17.07 14.52 16.87
CA LYS A 22 -16.77 15.91 17.23
C LYS A 22 -15.40 16.30 16.68
N GLY A 23 -15.34 17.45 16.01
CA GLY A 23 -14.11 17.94 15.39
C GLY A 23 -13.90 17.48 13.95
N ALA A 24 -14.80 16.68 13.37
CA ALA A 24 -14.82 16.37 11.94
C ALA A 24 -16.08 16.96 11.26
N THR A 25 -16.03 17.15 9.93
CA THR A 25 -17.19 17.63 9.16
C THR A 25 -17.95 16.51 8.47
N ARG A 26 -17.27 15.44 8.07
CA ARG A 26 -17.85 14.28 7.38
C ARG A 26 -16.92 13.07 7.44
N TRP A 27 -17.49 11.89 7.20
CA TRP A 27 -16.72 10.70 6.82
C TRP A 27 -16.19 10.85 5.40
N GLU A 28 -14.94 10.46 5.17
CA GLU A 28 -14.23 10.66 3.91
C GLU A 28 -13.81 9.35 3.26
N VAL A 29 -13.50 8.35 4.08
CA VAL A 29 -13.06 7.04 3.62
C VAL A 29 -13.88 5.96 4.33
N ALA A 30 -14.27 4.94 3.57
CA ALA A 30 -14.89 3.73 4.07
C ALA A 30 -14.06 2.54 3.55
N MET A 31 -13.59 1.70 4.45
CA MET A 31 -12.73 0.55 4.14
C MET A 31 -13.40 -0.73 4.64
N ILE A 32 -13.56 -1.72 3.76
CA ILE A 32 -14.02 -3.05 4.16
C ILE A 32 -12.95 -3.71 5.02
N ALA A 33 -13.39 -4.30 6.14
CA ALA A 33 -12.52 -4.88 7.16
C ALA A 33 -13.09 -6.21 7.66
N ASP A 34 -12.25 -6.94 8.39
CA ASP A 34 -12.59 -8.08 9.23
C ASP A 34 -12.01 -7.90 10.63
N PHE A 35 -12.71 -7.16 11.49
CA PHE A 35 -12.28 -6.94 12.88
C PHE A 35 -12.75 -8.05 13.83
N ARG A 36 -13.78 -8.80 13.43
CA ARG A 36 -14.41 -9.84 14.26
C ARG A 36 -13.93 -11.25 13.93
N GLY A 37 -13.23 -11.47 12.82
CA GLY A 37 -12.94 -12.80 12.26
C GLY A 37 -14.17 -13.40 11.56
N ALA A 38 -15.03 -12.55 11.02
CA ALA A 38 -16.30 -12.89 10.37
C ALA A 38 -16.26 -12.67 8.84
N GLY A 39 -15.07 -12.46 8.27
CA GLY A 39 -14.87 -12.07 6.89
C GLY A 39 -15.15 -10.59 6.63
N ASP A 40 -15.35 -10.23 5.36
CA ASP A 40 -15.62 -8.89 4.84
C ASP A 40 -17.00 -8.34 5.27
N ARG A 41 -17.23 -8.28 6.59
CA ARG A 41 -18.50 -7.95 7.26
C ARG A 41 -18.38 -6.76 8.19
N ASP A 42 -17.18 -6.18 8.30
CA ASP A 42 -16.93 -4.98 9.06
C ASP A 42 -16.50 -3.84 8.14
N ILE A 43 -16.59 -2.63 8.64
CA ILE A 43 -16.20 -1.43 7.93
C ILE A 43 -15.49 -0.47 8.88
N LEU A 44 -14.37 0.08 8.43
CA LEU A 44 -13.68 1.20 9.07
C LEU A 44 -14.06 2.49 8.36
N LEU A 45 -14.63 3.43 9.09
CA LEU A 45 -14.86 4.79 8.64
C LEU A 45 -13.76 5.69 9.16
N GLN A 46 -13.21 6.53 8.28
CA GLN A 46 -12.18 7.50 8.62
C GLN A 46 -12.60 8.91 8.21
N ALA A 47 -12.35 9.87 9.10
CA ALA A 47 -12.61 11.28 8.90
C ALA A 47 -11.40 12.13 9.28
N THR A 48 -11.27 13.29 8.64
CA THR A 48 -10.28 14.30 9.01
C THR A 48 -10.86 15.34 9.96
N ASN A 49 -9.99 16.02 10.68
CA ASN A 49 -10.35 17.19 11.48
C ASN A 49 -10.91 18.32 10.60
N SER A 50 -11.83 19.12 11.17
CA SER A 50 -12.59 20.17 10.50
C SER A 50 -11.81 21.46 10.28
N SER A 51 -10.71 21.67 11.01
CA SER A 51 -9.88 22.87 10.93
C SER A 51 -8.40 22.55 11.14
N GLY A 52 -7.51 23.39 10.62
CA GLY A 52 -6.07 23.18 10.67
C GLY A 52 -5.57 22.15 9.63
N TYR A 53 -4.36 21.63 9.86
CA TYR A 53 -3.77 20.62 8.99
C TYR A 53 -4.60 19.33 9.04
N ARG A 54 -5.11 18.87 7.89
CA ARG A 54 -6.03 17.73 7.82
C ARG A 54 -5.29 16.42 8.07
N THR A 55 -5.72 15.72 9.11
CA THR A 55 -5.20 14.43 9.54
C THR A 55 -6.36 13.45 9.69
N GLY A 56 -6.25 12.26 9.10
CA GLY A 56 -7.29 11.22 9.14
C GLY A 56 -7.36 10.49 10.48
N ARG A 57 -7.42 11.21 11.59
CA ARG A 57 -7.28 10.64 12.95
C ARG A 57 -8.56 10.06 13.54
N HIS A 58 -9.73 10.48 13.03
CA HIS A 58 -11.02 10.04 13.56
C HIS A 58 -11.44 8.74 12.89
N LEU A 59 -11.56 7.69 13.69
CA LEU A 59 -11.93 6.35 13.23
C LEU A 59 -13.18 5.85 13.95
N ALA A 60 -14.01 5.12 13.21
CA ALA A 60 -15.09 4.32 13.77
C ALA A 60 -15.21 3.00 13.02
N ALA A 61 -15.11 1.89 13.74
CA ALA A 61 -15.34 0.55 13.20
C ALA A 61 -16.76 0.09 13.49
N TYR A 62 -17.40 -0.51 12.50
CA TYR A 62 -18.75 -1.07 12.64
C TYR A 62 -18.81 -2.48 12.05
N ALA A 63 -19.65 -3.32 12.64
CA ALA A 63 -20.29 -4.39 11.89
C ALA A 63 -21.22 -3.74 10.85
N VAL A 64 -21.13 -4.14 9.58
CA VAL A 64 -21.91 -3.53 8.49
C VAL A 64 -23.42 -3.60 8.76
N GLU A 65 -23.88 -4.72 9.33
CA GLU A 65 -25.28 -4.94 9.71
C GLU A 65 -25.77 -3.95 10.78
N GLU A 66 -24.93 -3.67 11.77
CA GLU A 66 -25.27 -2.74 12.85
C GLU A 66 -25.21 -1.29 12.34
N LEU A 67 -24.25 -0.96 11.48
CA LEU A 67 -24.19 0.34 10.83
C LEU A 67 -25.48 0.67 10.06
N ILE A 68 -26.01 -0.29 9.29
CA ILE A 68 -27.25 -0.13 8.52
C ILE A 68 -28.46 0.11 9.44
N LYS A 69 -28.51 -0.57 10.58
CA LYS A 69 -29.59 -0.42 11.57
C LYS A 69 -29.50 0.85 12.42
N GLY A 70 -28.45 1.67 12.23
CA GLY A 70 -28.17 2.81 13.11
C GLY A 70 -27.67 2.39 14.50
N GLY A 71 -27.09 1.19 14.60
CA GLY A 71 -26.49 0.64 15.80
C GLY A 71 -25.17 1.31 16.19
N LYS A 72 -24.57 0.81 17.26
CA LYS A 72 -23.32 1.37 17.80
C LYS A 72 -22.09 0.84 17.07
N PRO A 73 -21.00 1.62 16.99
CA PRO A 73 -19.72 1.12 16.51
C PRO A 73 -19.18 0.03 17.43
N LEU A 74 -18.37 -0.88 16.85
CA LEU A 74 -17.53 -1.82 17.59
C LEU A 74 -16.56 -1.05 18.49
N TRP A 75 -15.98 0.02 17.95
CA TRP A 75 -15.14 0.98 18.67
C TRP A 75 -15.00 2.28 17.87
N THR A 76 -14.61 3.34 18.56
CA THR A 76 -14.24 4.63 17.97
C THR A 76 -12.96 5.14 18.61
N THR A 77 -12.16 5.91 17.86
CA THR A 77 -10.99 6.59 18.42
C THR A 77 -10.70 7.86 17.63
N ASP A 78 -10.12 8.84 18.31
CA ASP A 78 -9.49 10.00 17.69
C ASP A 78 -7.96 10.01 17.91
N SER A 79 -7.40 8.95 18.50
CA SER A 79 -5.98 8.88 18.87
C SER A 79 -5.10 8.21 17.80
N PHE A 80 -5.69 7.83 16.67
CA PHE A 80 -4.95 7.26 15.54
C PHE A 80 -4.06 8.33 14.90
N VAL A 81 -2.78 8.00 14.71
CA VAL A 81 -1.85 8.83 13.96
C VAL A 81 -1.76 8.26 12.54
N SER A 82 -2.47 8.91 11.61
CA SER A 82 -2.54 8.50 10.21
C SER A 82 -1.21 8.74 9.49
N CYS A 83 -1.03 7.97 8.42
CA CYS A 83 -0.14 8.33 7.33
C CYS A 83 -0.63 9.64 6.65
N ALA A 84 0.30 10.46 6.18
CA ALA A 84 0.01 11.67 5.43
C ALA A 84 -0.30 11.34 3.97
N HIS A 85 -1.10 12.20 3.33
CA HIS A 85 -1.52 12.06 1.92
C HIS A 85 -2.35 10.82 1.56
N ASN A 86 -2.71 9.98 2.55
CA ASN A 86 -3.44 8.75 2.35
C ASN A 86 -4.31 8.35 3.56
N ALA A 87 -5.18 7.37 3.32
CA ALA A 87 -6.02 6.75 4.34
C ALA A 87 -5.23 5.73 5.17
N ALA A 88 -5.82 5.24 6.25
CA ALA A 88 -5.30 4.07 6.93
C ALA A 88 -5.21 2.87 5.97
N ARG A 89 -4.32 1.91 6.27
CA ARG A 89 -4.31 0.60 5.62
C ARG A 89 -4.77 -0.46 6.60
N LEU A 90 -5.26 -1.58 6.07
CA LEU A 90 -5.72 -2.72 6.86
C LEU A 90 -4.91 -3.95 6.45
N ALA A 91 -4.50 -4.75 7.42
CA ALA A 91 -3.92 -6.07 7.22
C ALA A 91 -3.92 -6.85 8.53
N ASP A 92 -3.98 -8.17 8.47
CA ASP A 92 -3.67 -9.05 9.59
C ASP A 92 -2.15 -9.21 9.68
N ILE A 93 -1.55 -8.48 10.62
CA ILE A 93 -0.08 -8.45 10.76
C ILE A 93 0.40 -9.39 11.87
N ASN A 94 -0.50 -9.90 12.72
CA ASN A 94 -0.15 -10.80 13.82
C ASN A 94 -0.63 -12.25 13.60
N GLY A 95 -1.38 -12.52 12.54
CA GLY A 95 -1.85 -13.83 12.12
C GLY A 95 -3.08 -14.34 12.87
N ASP A 96 -3.83 -13.47 13.57
CA ASP A 96 -4.93 -13.89 14.45
C ASP A 96 -6.29 -14.06 13.73
N GLY A 97 -6.34 -13.84 12.41
CA GLY A 97 -7.60 -13.92 11.68
C GLY A 97 -8.38 -12.60 11.63
N LYS A 98 -7.82 -11.48 12.13
CA LYS A 98 -8.47 -10.16 12.11
C LYS A 98 -7.55 -9.07 11.54
N ASP A 99 -8.14 -7.97 11.08
CA ASP A 99 -7.40 -6.86 10.48
C ASP A 99 -6.95 -5.86 11.55
N GLU A 100 -5.67 -5.51 11.57
CA GLU A 100 -5.13 -4.32 12.24
C GLU A 100 -5.33 -3.05 11.40
N VAL A 101 -5.32 -1.88 12.06
CA VAL A 101 -5.35 -0.57 11.39
C VAL A 101 -3.96 0.06 11.40
N LEU A 102 -3.44 0.33 10.21
CA LEU A 102 -2.05 0.71 9.99
C LEU A 102 -1.92 2.20 9.66
N GLY A 103 -1.18 2.89 10.51
CA GLY A 103 -0.68 4.26 10.34
C GLY A 103 0.63 4.39 11.12
N THR A 104 1.03 5.61 11.47
CA THR A 104 2.17 5.82 12.40
C THR A 104 1.93 5.16 13.77
N THR A 105 0.66 4.97 14.13
CA THR A 105 0.22 4.04 15.17
C THR A 105 -0.45 2.82 14.53
N ILE A 106 -0.22 1.64 15.09
CA ILE A 106 -0.91 0.40 14.73
C ILE A 106 -1.97 0.11 15.79
N LEU A 107 -3.22 -0.02 15.38
CA LEU A 107 -4.32 -0.40 16.26
C LEU A 107 -4.73 -1.84 15.99
N SER A 108 -5.07 -2.59 17.04
CA SER A 108 -5.67 -3.92 16.94
C SER A 108 -7.05 -3.87 16.33
N ALA A 109 -7.57 -5.04 15.94
CA ALA A 109 -8.96 -5.20 15.54
C ALA A 109 -10.00 -4.70 16.57
N ALA A 110 -9.61 -4.56 17.85
CA ALA A 110 -10.44 -4.01 18.92
C ALA A 110 -10.23 -2.49 19.15
N GLY A 111 -9.49 -1.80 18.27
CA GLY A 111 -9.23 -0.37 18.36
C GLY A 111 -8.21 0.03 19.44
N LYS A 112 -7.45 -0.93 19.99
CA LYS A 112 -6.42 -0.70 21.01
C LYS A 112 -5.06 -0.48 20.36
N LEU A 113 -4.25 0.44 20.89
CA LEU A 113 -2.88 0.63 20.43
C LEU A 113 -2.05 -0.66 20.64
N LEU A 114 -1.50 -1.20 19.57
CA LEU A 114 -0.54 -2.32 19.62
C LEU A 114 0.89 -1.80 19.58
N ALA A 115 1.18 -0.97 18.59
CA ALA A 115 2.51 -0.45 18.35
C ALA A 115 2.46 1.00 17.87
N LYS A 116 3.58 1.70 18.06
CA LYS A 116 3.78 3.06 17.58
C LYS A 116 5.17 3.18 17.01
N ALA A 117 5.30 3.90 15.90
CA ALA A 117 6.59 4.23 15.34
C ALA A 117 7.48 4.93 16.37
N ALA A 118 8.79 4.61 16.35
CA ALA A 118 9.82 5.36 17.03
C ALA A 118 9.68 6.84 16.69
N LYS A 119 9.91 7.71 17.69
CA LYS A 119 9.72 9.16 17.54
C LYS A 119 10.53 9.71 16.38
N PHE A 120 9.88 10.48 15.52
CA PHE A 120 10.50 11.16 14.38
C PHE A 120 9.94 12.58 14.21
N ARG A 121 10.60 13.37 13.37
CA ARG A 121 10.14 14.70 12.92
C ARG A 121 9.54 14.59 11.52
N GLY A 122 8.47 15.34 11.27
CA GLY A 122 7.74 15.32 9.99
C GLY A 122 6.56 14.36 10.04
N HIS A 123 6.24 13.74 8.90
CA HIS A 123 5.14 12.78 8.76
C HIS A 123 5.57 11.53 8.00
N MET A 124 4.72 10.50 8.06
CA MET A 124 4.88 9.30 7.25
C MET A 124 4.16 9.53 5.92
N ASP A 125 4.86 9.32 4.80
CA ASP A 125 4.28 9.47 3.46
C ASP A 125 3.63 8.19 2.95
N SER A 126 4.26 7.06 3.25
CA SER A 126 3.88 5.76 2.69
C SER A 126 3.96 4.66 3.72
N VAL A 127 3.10 3.65 3.54
CA VAL A 127 3.03 2.46 4.39
C VAL A 127 2.83 1.20 3.53
N PHE A 128 3.65 0.18 3.76
CA PHE A 128 3.60 -1.11 3.07
C PHE A 128 3.60 -2.24 4.09
N VAL A 129 3.12 -3.43 3.67
CA VAL A 129 3.06 -4.62 4.53
C VAL A 129 3.75 -5.78 3.82
N ALA A 130 4.69 -6.43 4.50
CA ALA A 130 5.40 -7.60 3.99
C ALA A 130 6.06 -8.39 5.13
N ASP A 131 6.44 -9.64 4.87
CA ASP A 131 7.24 -10.48 5.77
C ASP A 131 8.72 -10.07 5.69
N VAL A 132 9.07 -8.92 6.28
CA VAL A 132 10.38 -8.27 6.10
C VAL A 132 11.44 -8.95 6.93
N VAL A 133 11.10 -9.39 8.14
CA VAL A 133 12.06 -9.83 9.16
C VAL A 133 11.99 -11.37 9.26
N PRO A 134 12.98 -12.09 8.69
CA PRO A 134 12.92 -13.55 8.63
C PRO A 134 12.78 -14.20 10.01
N GLY A 135 11.79 -15.08 10.15
CA GLY A 135 11.52 -15.81 11.39
C GLY A 135 10.76 -15.01 12.45
N SER A 136 10.41 -13.74 12.18
CA SER A 136 9.43 -12.99 12.97
C SER A 136 8.03 -13.57 12.75
N PRO A 137 7.22 -13.77 13.80
CA PRO A 137 5.83 -14.18 13.62
C PRO A 137 5.00 -13.01 13.06
N GLY A 138 4.26 -13.27 12.00
CA GLY A 138 3.35 -12.29 11.38
C GLY A 138 3.99 -11.52 10.23
N LEU A 139 3.48 -10.32 9.96
CA LEU A 139 3.99 -9.42 8.93
C LEU A 139 4.49 -8.13 9.56
N GLU A 140 5.41 -7.46 8.87
CA GLU A 140 5.89 -6.15 9.24
C GLU A 140 5.27 -5.03 8.41
N VAL A 141 5.22 -3.85 9.03
CA VAL A 141 4.81 -2.59 8.44
C VAL A 141 6.05 -1.77 8.11
N VAL A 142 6.25 -1.48 6.82
CA VAL A 142 7.32 -0.61 6.33
C VAL A 142 6.78 0.81 6.20
N MET A 143 7.42 1.76 6.86
CA MET A 143 7.04 3.17 6.91
C MET A 143 8.15 4.04 6.33
N LEU A 144 7.75 5.02 5.51
CA LEU A 144 8.68 5.99 4.92
C LEU A 144 8.43 7.38 5.51
N GLU A 145 9.47 7.99 6.09
CA GLU A 145 9.38 9.25 6.82
C GLU A 145 9.83 10.46 5.97
N GLU A 146 8.91 11.40 5.71
CA GLU A 146 9.24 12.74 5.20
C GLU A 146 9.72 13.63 6.35
N GLY A 147 10.84 14.33 6.15
CA GLY A 147 11.44 15.27 7.10
C GLY A 147 12.53 14.67 8.00
N SER A 148 12.34 13.43 8.48
CA SER A 148 13.42 12.69 9.17
C SER A 148 14.26 11.85 8.21
N ASN A 149 13.68 11.46 7.07
CA ASN A 149 14.32 10.75 5.97
C ASN A 149 14.83 9.36 6.39
N TYR A 150 14.00 8.62 7.13
CA TYR A 150 14.24 7.25 7.55
C TYR A 150 13.22 6.30 6.92
N VAL A 151 13.64 5.05 6.78
CA VAL A 151 12.76 3.89 6.65
C VAL A 151 12.63 3.26 8.03
N GLN A 152 11.40 2.94 8.43
CA GLN A 152 11.13 2.28 9.69
C GLN A 152 10.34 1.00 9.45
N VAL A 153 10.72 -0.07 10.14
CA VAL A 153 10.01 -1.36 10.10
C VAL A 153 9.50 -1.69 11.48
N LEU A 154 8.21 -1.99 11.57
CA LEU A 154 7.50 -2.27 12.81
C LEU A 154 6.80 -3.62 12.69
N GLY A 155 6.82 -4.40 13.76
CA GLY A 155 5.90 -5.51 13.96
C GLY A 155 4.76 -5.11 14.90
N ALA A 156 3.86 -6.05 15.18
CA ALA A 156 2.76 -5.85 16.13
C ALA A 156 3.25 -5.49 17.56
N ALA A 157 4.47 -5.91 17.91
CA ALA A 157 5.09 -5.63 19.22
C ALA A 157 5.80 -4.26 19.32
N GLY A 158 5.99 -3.55 18.19
CA GLY A 158 6.69 -2.27 18.17
C GLY A 158 7.71 -2.12 17.04
N PRO A 159 8.50 -1.03 17.06
CA PRO A 159 9.58 -0.81 16.11
C PRO A 159 10.65 -1.91 16.20
N ILE A 160 11.03 -2.46 15.05
CA ILE A 160 12.10 -3.47 14.93
C ILE A 160 13.40 -2.78 14.56
N TRP A 161 13.39 -1.98 13.50
CA TRP A 161 14.53 -1.15 13.14
C TRP A 161 14.12 0.14 12.43
N ARG A 162 15.02 1.11 12.46
CA ARG A 162 14.88 2.41 11.78
C ARG A 162 16.21 2.80 11.17
N LYS A 163 16.29 2.92 9.85
CA LYS A 163 17.54 3.14 9.11
C LYS A 163 17.38 4.21 8.02
N ASP A 164 18.42 5.00 7.82
CA ASP A 164 18.51 5.95 6.72
C ASP A 164 19.64 5.56 5.78
N HIS A 165 19.59 6.09 4.56
CA HIS A 165 20.72 6.05 3.63
C HIS A 165 21.05 7.48 3.22
N ARG A 166 22.14 8.03 3.79
CA ARG A 166 22.63 9.40 3.54
C ARG A 166 21.55 10.47 3.71
N ARG A 167 20.56 10.22 4.58
CA ARG A 167 19.38 11.10 4.76
C ARG A 167 18.64 11.46 3.48
N GLN A 168 18.72 10.62 2.44
CA GLN A 168 17.88 10.77 1.27
C GLN A 168 16.45 10.40 1.66
N GLU A 169 15.51 11.32 1.43
CA GLU A 169 14.10 11.12 1.76
C GLU A 169 13.50 10.00 0.89
N PRO A 170 13.05 8.88 1.49
CA PRO A 170 12.34 7.84 0.78
C PRO A 170 10.88 8.24 0.69
N GLN A 171 10.38 8.55 -0.52
CA GLN A 171 9.00 9.04 -0.64
C GLN A 171 7.98 7.96 -1.02
N ASN A 172 8.43 6.89 -1.68
CA ASN A 172 7.60 5.77 -2.12
C ASN A 172 8.50 4.53 -2.25
N ALA A 173 7.93 3.33 -2.32
CA ALA A 173 8.70 2.09 -2.36
C ALA A 173 8.04 0.97 -3.17
N ALA A 174 8.86 0.00 -3.56
CA ALA A 174 8.43 -1.37 -3.84
C ALA A 174 9.02 -2.27 -2.74
N VAL A 175 8.20 -3.15 -2.17
CA VAL A 175 8.63 -4.10 -1.11
C VAL A 175 8.34 -5.51 -1.60
N GLY A 176 9.35 -6.37 -1.69
CA GLY A 176 9.17 -7.70 -2.27
C GLY A 176 10.43 -8.56 -2.38
N ARG A 177 10.23 -9.78 -2.91
CA ARG A 177 11.30 -10.77 -3.15
C ARG A 177 12.04 -10.42 -4.44
N PHE A 178 13.08 -9.59 -4.35
CA PHE A 178 13.78 -9.08 -5.53
C PHE A 178 15.07 -9.83 -5.90
N LYS A 179 15.48 -10.80 -5.10
CA LYS A 179 16.71 -11.57 -5.32
C LYS A 179 16.39 -13.01 -5.69
N ASP A 180 16.94 -13.48 -6.81
CA ASP A 180 16.82 -14.88 -7.22
C ASP A 180 17.44 -15.84 -6.18
N GLY A 181 16.81 -17.00 -6.01
CA GLY A 181 17.21 -18.00 -5.01
C GLY A 181 17.10 -17.57 -3.55
N SER A 182 16.43 -16.44 -3.24
CA SER A 182 16.27 -15.93 -1.88
C SER A 182 14.81 -15.62 -1.58
N ASN A 183 14.37 -15.96 -0.36
CA ASN A 183 13.07 -15.53 0.18
C ASN A 183 13.15 -14.20 0.93
N GLU A 184 14.34 -13.58 1.01
CA GLU A 184 14.52 -12.28 1.65
C GLU A 184 13.66 -11.20 0.97
N ILE A 185 12.98 -10.41 1.79
CA ILE A 185 12.23 -9.23 1.35
C ILE A 185 13.15 -8.00 1.38
N PHE A 186 13.14 -7.29 0.26
CA PHE A 186 13.88 -6.06 0.06
C PHE A 186 12.93 -4.87 -0.01
N ILE A 187 13.42 -3.71 0.38
CA ILE A 187 12.69 -2.44 0.36
C ILE A 187 13.42 -1.51 -0.60
N TRP A 188 12.90 -1.42 -1.82
CA TRP A 188 13.36 -0.46 -2.82
C TRP A 188 12.71 0.89 -2.55
N CYS A 189 13.50 1.92 -2.29
CA CYS A 189 13.02 3.26 -1.97
C CYS A 189 13.31 4.23 -3.11
N ARG A 190 12.27 4.95 -3.56
CA ARG A 190 12.42 6.08 -4.46
C ARG A 190 12.81 7.33 -3.68
N THR A 191 13.88 8.01 -4.10
CA THR A 191 14.23 9.31 -3.50
C THR A 191 13.30 10.42 -3.94
N ARG A 192 13.11 11.43 -3.08
CA ARG A 192 12.20 12.57 -3.30
C ARG A 192 12.55 13.47 -4.49
N TYR A 193 13.78 13.40 -5.00
CA TYR A 193 14.31 14.35 -5.98
C TYR A 193 13.34 14.62 -7.13
N ASN A 194 13.20 15.90 -7.46
CA ASN A 194 12.25 16.31 -8.48
C ASN A 194 12.64 15.82 -9.88
N GLU A 195 13.94 15.69 -10.12
CA GLU A 195 14.59 15.13 -11.31
C GLU A 195 15.82 14.35 -10.86
N HIS A 196 16.33 13.44 -11.71
CA HIS A 196 17.55 12.66 -11.48
C HIS A 196 17.48 11.83 -10.19
N GLN A 197 16.42 11.03 -10.07
CA GLN A 197 16.18 10.16 -8.91
C GLN A 197 17.35 9.19 -8.68
N LYS A 198 17.63 8.90 -7.41
CA LYS A 198 18.72 8.00 -6.98
C LYS A 198 18.19 6.94 -6.03
N PRO A 199 17.34 6.02 -6.51
CA PRO A 199 16.77 5.01 -5.64
C PRO A 199 17.84 4.18 -4.92
N PHE A 200 17.48 3.69 -3.75
CA PHE A 200 18.33 2.82 -2.94
C PHE A 200 17.51 1.65 -2.41
N VAL A 201 18.18 0.53 -2.17
CA VAL A 201 17.54 -0.71 -1.70
C VAL A 201 18.10 -1.12 -0.35
N LEU A 202 17.20 -1.32 0.61
CA LEU A 202 17.51 -1.93 1.89
C LEU A 202 17.14 -3.41 1.86
N ASN A 203 17.96 -4.23 2.51
CA ASN A 203 17.63 -5.63 2.75
C ASN A 203 16.81 -5.80 4.04
N SER A 204 16.48 -7.03 4.43
CA SER A 204 15.67 -7.35 5.62
C SER A 204 16.19 -6.74 6.95
N ALA A 205 17.51 -6.57 7.07
CA ALA A 205 18.18 -6.00 8.23
C ALA A 205 18.33 -4.46 8.16
N GLY A 206 17.74 -3.81 7.15
CA GLY A 206 17.86 -2.38 6.92
C GLY A 206 19.23 -1.93 6.43
N LYS A 207 20.07 -2.85 5.92
CA LYS A 207 21.37 -2.52 5.31
C LYS A 207 21.14 -2.14 3.85
N LYS A 208 21.70 -1.00 3.45
CA LYS A 208 21.73 -0.60 2.04
C LYS A 208 22.61 -1.57 1.25
N VAL A 209 21.99 -2.25 0.28
CA VAL A 209 22.63 -3.23 -0.60
C VAL A 209 22.84 -2.71 -2.02
N PHE A 210 21.95 -1.86 -2.53
CA PHE A 210 22.04 -1.27 -3.87
C PHE A 210 21.66 0.22 -3.86
N GLU A 211 22.23 0.97 -4.80
CA GLU A 211 21.90 2.36 -5.13
C GLU A 211 22.30 2.59 -6.60
N TYR A 212 21.51 3.33 -7.35
CA TYR A 212 21.80 3.71 -8.74
C TYR A 212 21.13 5.04 -9.08
N ALA A 213 21.59 5.71 -10.13
CA ALA A 213 20.87 6.83 -10.71
C ALA A 213 19.83 6.31 -11.71
N MET A 214 18.60 6.84 -11.65
CA MET A 214 17.55 6.48 -12.59
C MET A 214 17.95 6.82 -14.03
N ASP A 215 18.73 7.88 -14.22
CA ASP A 215 19.23 8.31 -15.53
C ASP A 215 20.10 7.26 -16.24
N ASP A 216 20.78 6.40 -15.47
CA ASP A 216 21.68 5.38 -16.01
C ASP A 216 20.94 4.11 -16.46
N VAL A 217 19.71 3.91 -15.98
CA VAL A 217 18.97 2.64 -16.12
C VAL A 217 17.62 2.78 -16.81
N ALA A 218 17.06 4.00 -16.82
CA ALA A 218 15.79 4.28 -17.48
C ALA A 218 15.94 4.19 -19.01
N PRO A 219 14.89 3.71 -19.72
CA PRO A 219 14.94 3.60 -21.16
C PRO A 219 15.03 4.98 -21.83
N ALA A 220 15.57 5.03 -23.05
CA ALA A 220 15.67 6.27 -23.82
C ALA A 220 14.31 6.98 -23.94
N GLY A 221 14.29 8.29 -23.67
CA GLY A 221 13.07 9.11 -23.70
C GLY A 221 12.22 9.05 -22.43
N TRP A 222 12.63 8.31 -21.39
CA TRP A 222 11.99 8.39 -20.08
C TRP A 222 12.20 9.76 -19.43
N THR A 223 11.19 10.25 -18.71
CA THR A 223 11.28 11.53 -17.99
C THR A 223 12.44 11.58 -16.99
N ALA A 224 13.20 12.69 -16.99
CA ALA A 224 14.23 12.96 -15.97
C ALA A 224 13.64 13.02 -14.54
N ARG A 225 12.31 13.21 -14.42
CA ARG A 225 11.60 13.17 -13.13
C ARG A 225 11.55 11.77 -12.49
N GLY A 226 11.93 10.72 -13.23
CA GLY A 226 11.98 9.34 -12.78
C GLY A 226 10.61 8.66 -12.73
N VAL A 227 10.37 7.85 -11.69
CA VAL A 227 9.18 6.98 -11.57
C VAL A 227 8.25 7.42 -10.43
N GLU A 228 6.97 7.05 -10.52
CA GLU A 228 5.98 7.21 -9.45
C GLU A 228 4.84 6.18 -9.56
N VAL A 229 4.01 6.08 -8.52
CA VAL A 229 2.98 5.04 -8.35
C VAL A 229 3.61 3.65 -8.53
N ILE A 230 4.39 3.24 -7.53
CA ILE A 230 5.28 2.08 -7.63
C ILE A 230 4.63 0.88 -6.94
N HIS A 231 4.31 -0.15 -7.70
CA HIS A 231 3.83 -1.42 -7.17
C HIS A 231 4.94 -2.47 -7.24
N THR A 232 4.99 -3.38 -6.25
CA THR A 232 5.58 -4.70 -6.47
C THR A 232 4.64 -5.51 -7.37
N ILE A 233 5.19 -6.26 -8.32
CA ILE A 233 4.41 -7.06 -9.28
C ILE A 233 4.94 -8.50 -9.43
N ASP A 234 4.03 -9.47 -9.36
CA ASP A 234 4.25 -10.86 -9.79
C ASP A 234 3.98 -11.00 -11.31
N TRP A 235 4.83 -10.40 -12.16
CA TRP A 235 4.60 -10.30 -13.62
C TRP A 235 4.95 -11.57 -14.40
N THR A 236 6.09 -12.19 -14.09
CA THR A 236 6.61 -13.35 -14.86
C THR A 236 6.13 -14.69 -14.31
N GLY A 237 5.70 -14.70 -13.05
CA GLY A 237 5.41 -15.92 -12.29
C GLY A 237 6.66 -16.60 -11.71
N ALA A 238 7.86 -16.05 -11.94
CA ALA A 238 9.07 -16.51 -11.26
C ALA A 238 8.98 -16.19 -9.74
N PRO A 239 9.77 -16.87 -8.88
CA PRO A 239 9.82 -16.55 -7.45
C PRO A 239 10.21 -15.08 -7.17
N THR A 240 11.04 -14.51 -8.04
CA THR A 240 11.46 -13.11 -8.00
C THR A 240 10.37 -12.19 -8.53
N GLN A 241 9.97 -11.24 -7.69
CA GLN A 241 9.06 -10.15 -8.01
C GLN A 241 9.81 -8.98 -8.66
N LEU A 242 9.07 -8.15 -9.39
CA LEU A 242 9.58 -6.94 -10.02
C LEU A 242 8.90 -5.71 -9.43
N ALA A 243 9.33 -4.52 -9.85
CA ALA A 243 8.58 -3.28 -9.62
C ALA A 243 7.91 -2.83 -10.92
N CYS A 244 6.70 -2.28 -10.81
CA CYS A 244 5.95 -1.66 -11.88
C CYS A 244 5.64 -0.22 -11.50
N ALA A 245 5.97 0.74 -12.36
CA ALA A 245 5.75 2.16 -12.09
C ALA A 245 5.47 2.94 -13.37
N LYS A 246 4.86 4.12 -13.23
CA LYS A 246 4.66 5.06 -14.35
C LYS A 246 5.67 6.20 -14.33
N GLU A 247 5.78 6.91 -15.45
CA GLU A 247 6.54 8.14 -15.54
C GLU A 247 6.05 9.21 -14.54
N ARG A 248 7.01 9.88 -13.88
CA ARG A 248 6.69 10.88 -12.86
C ARG A 248 6.19 12.22 -13.41
N HIS A 249 5.11 12.73 -12.79
CA HIS A 249 4.47 14.03 -13.02
C HIS A 249 3.97 14.26 -14.46
N ARG A 250 3.62 13.18 -15.16
CA ARG A 250 2.97 13.24 -16.47
C ARG A 250 2.09 12.02 -16.67
N SER A 251 1.11 12.13 -17.56
CA SER A 251 0.44 10.98 -18.15
C SER A 251 1.39 10.41 -19.21
N GLY A 252 1.96 9.25 -18.95
CA GLY A 252 3.06 8.73 -19.75
C GLY A 252 3.23 7.23 -19.60
N ASP A 253 4.41 6.76 -19.96
CA ASP A 253 4.66 5.34 -20.09
C ASP A 253 4.67 4.60 -18.75
N VAL A 254 4.45 3.29 -18.82
CA VAL A 254 4.56 2.36 -17.68
C VAL A 254 5.77 1.46 -17.91
N GLY A 255 6.57 1.24 -16.86
CA GLY A 255 7.75 0.41 -16.89
C GLY A 255 7.69 -0.68 -15.83
N VAL A 256 8.18 -1.87 -16.20
CA VAL A 256 8.48 -2.96 -15.27
C VAL A 256 9.99 -3.11 -15.18
N PHE A 257 10.55 -3.14 -13.98
CA PHE A 257 11.98 -3.14 -13.76
C PHE A 257 12.41 -4.02 -12.59
N GLU A 258 13.67 -4.47 -12.64
CA GLU A 258 14.34 -5.21 -11.58
C GLU A 258 14.80 -4.24 -10.47
N PRO A 259 14.28 -4.34 -9.23
CA PRO A 259 14.61 -3.33 -8.21
C PRO A 259 16.09 -3.29 -7.82
N LEU A 260 16.79 -4.43 -7.81
CA LEU A 260 18.19 -4.50 -7.39
C LEU A 260 19.18 -3.92 -8.42
N THR A 261 18.82 -3.92 -9.70
CA THR A 261 19.71 -3.47 -10.80
C THR A 261 19.22 -2.17 -11.44
N GLY A 262 17.93 -1.84 -11.30
CA GLY A 262 17.28 -0.74 -11.99
C GLY A 262 16.92 -1.04 -13.44
N LYS A 263 17.30 -2.21 -13.96
CA LYS A 263 17.08 -2.57 -15.36
C LYS A 263 15.58 -2.68 -15.66
N PHE A 264 15.11 -1.88 -16.61
CA PHE A 264 13.77 -2.02 -17.16
C PHE A 264 13.72 -3.28 -18.04
N VAL A 265 12.77 -4.17 -17.72
CA VAL A 265 12.54 -5.43 -18.44
C VAL A 265 11.32 -5.36 -19.33
N ALA A 266 10.43 -4.38 -19.11
CA ALA A 266 9.36 -4.04 -20.03
C ALA A 266 9.05 -2.54 -19.98
N ARG A 267 8.58 -2.01 -21.10
CA ARG A 267 8.02 -0.67 -21.24
C ARG A 267 6.73 -0.77 -22.05
N LEU A 268 5.66 -0.21 -21.52
CA LEU A 268 4.39 -0.03 -22.21
C LEU A 268 4.31 1.44 -22.63
N SER A 269 4.20 1.67 -23.95
CA SER A 269 3.96 3.02 -24.46
C SER A 269 2.53 3.40 -24.14
N GLU A 270 2.34 4.40 -23.28
CA GLU A 270 1.06 4.68 -22.64
C GLU A 270 0.88 6.17 -22.30
N LYS A 271 -0.36 6.51 -21.93
CA LYS A 271 -0.72 7.78 -21.30
C LYS A 271 -1.33 7.54 -19.93
N ALA A 272 -0.56 6.91 -19.04
CA ALA A 272 -1.04 6.49 -17.74
C ALA A 272 -1.35 7.68 -16.83
N ASP A 273 -2.63 8.05 -16.68
CA ASP A 273 -3.08 8.99 -15.65
C ASP A 273 -3.05 8.35 -14.26
N ARG A 274 -3.44 7.06 -14.21
CA ARG A 274 -3.32 6.20 -13.04
C ARG A 274 -2.73 4.86 -13.44
N LEU A 275 -2.03 4.26 -12.48
CA LEU A 275 -1.49 2.92 -12.57
C LEU A 275 -2.03 2.12 -11.38
N TYR A 276 -2.36 0.86 -11.66
CA TYR A 276 -2.68 -0.13 -10.66
C TYR A 276 -2.13 -1.49 -11.08
N VAL A 277 -1.87 -2.37 -10.11
CA VAL A 277 -1.39 -3.72 -10.35
C VAL A 277 -2.24 -4.66 -9.53
N ALA A 278 -2.86 -5.65 -10.17
CA ALA A 278 -3.67 -6.65 -9.48
C ALA A 278 -3.90 -7.91 -10.32
N ASP A 279 -4.10 -9.03 -9.63
CA ASP A 279 -4.46 -10.34 -10.15
C ASP A 279 -5.92 -10.38 -10.65
N VAL A 280 -6.25 -9.85 -11.83
CA VAL A 280 -7.66 -9.66 -12.28
C VAL A 280 -8.13 -10.63 -13.37
N THR A 281 -7.21 -11.23 -14.14
CA THR A 281 -7.56 -12.15 -15.24
C THR A 281 -6.65 -13.38 -15.29
N GLY A 282 -7.04 -14.44 -16.01
CA GLY A 282 -6.15 -15.56 -16.30
C GLY A 282 -5.71 -16.41 -15.09
N ASP A 283 -4.43 -16.36 -14.74
CA ASP A 283 -3.83 -17.10 -13.61
C ASP A 283 -3.40 -16.16 -12.47
N TRP A 284 -2.63 -16.64 -11.49
CA TRP A 284 -2.28 -15.88 -10.29
C TRP A 284 -1.34 -14.68 -10.52
N ARG A 285 -0.70 -14.58 -11.70
CA ARG A 285 0.17 -13.45 -12.03
C ARG A 285 -0.66 -12.17 -12.10
N GLU A 286 -0.04 -11.05 -11.77
CA GLU A 286 -0.75 -9.78 -11.72
C GLU A 286 -0.75 -9.08 -13.07
N GLU A 287 -1.89 -8.48 -13.42
CA GLU A 287 -2.00 -7.57 -14.56
C GLU A 287 -1.57 -6.14 -14.19
N ILE A 288 -1.13 -5.41 -15.21
CA ILE A 288 -0.92 -3.97 -15.16
C ILE A 288 -2.20 -3.30 -15.67
N ILE A 289 -2.80 -2.45 -14.84
CA ILE A 289 -4.06 -1.78 -15.13
C ILE A 289 -3.78 -0.27 -15.22
N VAL A 290 -4.07 0.31 -16.38
CA VAL A 290 -3.80 1.71 -16.68
C VAL A 290 -5.11 2.44 -16.95
N LEU A 291 -5.34 3.55 -16.24
CA LEU A 291 -6.36 4.52 -16.64
C LEU A 291 -5.68 5.54 -17.54
N ALA A 292 -6.11 5.60 -18.81
CA ALA A 292 -5.63 6.54 -19.82
C ALA A 292 -6.81 7.39 -20.31
N GLY A 293 -6.95 8.60 -19.76
CA GLY A 293 -8.11 9.45 -19.95
C GLY A 293 -9.40 8.78 -19.47
N SER A 294 -10.22 8.35 -20.42
CA SER A 294 -11.49 7.66 -20.19
C SER A 294 -11.42 6.14 -20.44
N GLU A 295 -10.26 5.62 -20.80
CA GLU A 295 -10.06 4.22 -21.14
C GLU A 295 -9.34 3.47 -20.03
N LEU A 296 -9.72 2.21 -19.82
CA LEU A 296 -9.05 1.30 -18.90
C LEU A 296 -8.34 0.22 -19.72
N HIS A 297 -7.00 0.24 -19.74
CA HIS A 297 -6.19 -0.75 -20.41
C HIS A 297 -5.68 -1.78 -19.40
N VAL A 298 -5.81 -3.06 -19.73
CA VAL A 298 -5.39 -4.17 -18.87
C VAL A 298 -4.39 -5.02 -19.63
N TYR A 299 -3.17 -5.09 -19.12
CA TYR A 299 -2.07 -5.82 -19.71
C TYR A 299 -1.76 -7.07 -18.90
N GLN A 300 -1.79 -8.22 -19.57
CA GLN A 300 -1.45 -9.53 -19.01
C GLN A 300 -0.17 -10.07 -19.63
N ASN A 301 0.58 -10.88 -18.88
CA ASN A 301 1.72 -11.60 -19.40
C ASN A 301 1.28 -12.90 -20.08
N THR A 302 1.45 -12.99 -21.40
CA THR A 302 1.04 -14.15 -22.20
C THR A 302 2.06 -15.30 -22.22
N ALA A 303 3.23 -15.13 -21.60
CA ALA A 303 4.20 -16.22 -21.47
C ALA A 303 3.60 -17.40 -20.66
N PRO A 304 4.06 -18.64 -20.91
CA PRO A 304 3.62 -19.80 -20.13
C PRO A 304 3.83 -19.59 -18.63
N ASN A 305 2.81 -19.89 -17.82
CA ASN A 305 2.89 -19.79 -16.37
C ASN A 305 3.83 -20.86 -15.81
N PRO A 306 4.94 -20.48 -15.14
CA PRO A 306 5.85 -21.46 -14.55
C PRO A 306 5.26 -22.18 -13.32
N GLN A 307 4.15 -21.70 -12.76
CA GLN A 307 3.49 -22.24 -11.56
C GLN A 307 1.97 -22.39 -11.79
N PRO A 308 1.52 -23.27 -12.71
CA PRO A 308 0.11 -23.37 -13.10
C PRO A 308 -0.82 -23.86 -11.97
N LYS A 309 -0.28 -24.47 -10.92
CA LYS A 309 -1.04 -24.95 -9.75
C LYS A 309 -1.16 -23.93 -8.62
N ARG A 310 -0.49 -22.78 -8.73
CA ARG A 310 -0.55 -21.74 -7.70
C ARG A 310 -1.93 -21.09 -7.70
N LYS A 311 -2.51 -20.95 -6.50
CA LYS A 311 -3.80 -20.29 -6.32
C LYS A 311 -3.69 -18.80 -6.66
N ARG A 312 -4.82 -18.23 -7.10
CA ARG A 312 -5.01 -16.78 -7.27
C ARG A 312 -4.60 -16.03 -6.00
N LEU A 313 -4.00 -14.85 -6.15
CA LEU A 313 -3.51 -14.06 -5.03
C LEU A 313 -4.66 -13.56 -4.16
N TRP A 314 -5.87 -13.40 -4.70
CA TRP A 314 -7.07 -13.09 -3.91
C TRP A 314 -7.45 -14.15 -2.86
N SER A 315 -6.88 -15.36 -2.91
CA SER A 315 -7.04 -16.32 -1.82
C SER A 315 -6.29 -15.93 -0.55
N ASP A 316 -5.24 -15.10 -0.67
CA ASP A 316 -4.54 -14.49 0.44
C ASP A 316 -5.32 -13.28 0.96
N ARG A 317 -5.66 -13.29 2.25
CA ARG A 317 -6.45 -12.22 2.86
C ARG A 317 -5.74 -10.85 2.85
N ASN A 318 -4.43 -10.81 3.04
CA ASN A 318 -3.66 -9.59 3.13
C ASN A 318 -3.45 -9.00 1.74
N TYR A 319 -3.27 -9.84 0.72
CA TYR A 319 -3.37 -9.40 -0.67
C TYR A 319 -4.70 -8.70 -0.94
N ARG A 320 -5.84 -9.34 -0.58
CA ARG A 320 -7.17 -8.71 -0.76
C ARG A 320 -7.26 -7.35 -0.06
N ARG A 321 -6.82 -7.27 1.19
CA ARG A 321 -6.87 -6.02 1.97
C ARG A 321 -6.04 -4.91 1.36
N MET A 322 -4.80 -5.22 0.94
CA MET A 322 -3.93 -4.25 0.28
C MET A 322 -4.50 -3.78 -1.07
N LYS A 323 -5.28 -4.62 -1.76
CA LYS A 323 -5.87 -4.28 -3.06
C LYS A 323 -7.26 -3.64 -3.02
N HIS A 324 -7.96 -3.65 -1.88
CA HIS A 324 -9.33 -3.12 -1.79
C HIS A 324 -9.42 -1.59 -1.87
N CYS A 325 -8.43 -0.88 -1.32
CA CYS A 325 -8.43 0.58 -1.28
C CYS A 325 -7.24 1.10 -2.07
N HIS A 326 -7.49 1.72 -3.22
CA HIS A 326 -6.43 2.34 -4.00
C HIS A 326 -5.74 3.45 -3.20
N ASN A 327 -4.41 3.49 -3.29
CA ASN A 327 -3.64 4.58 -2.73
C ASN A 327 -2.46 4.95 -3.62
N TYR A 328 -2.22 6.25 -3.76
CA TYR A 328 -1.13 6.78 -4.58
C TYR A 328 0.25 6.59 -3.94
N TYR A 329 0.36 6.82 -2.63
CA TYR A 329 1.61 6.77 -1.87
C TYR A 329 1.88 5.38 -1.28
N SER A 330 0.81 4.63 -1.00
CA SER A 330 0.86 3.27 -0.44
C SER A 330 0.17 2.23 -1.36
N PRO A 331 0.58 2.15 -2.63
CA PRO A 331 -0.08 1.36 -3.68
C PRO A 331 -0.21 -0.14 -3.41
#